data_AF-A0A5J6YDD8-F1
#
_entry.id   AF-A0A5J6YDD8-F1
#
_cell.length_a   1.000
_cell.length_b   1.000
_cell.length_c   1.000
_cell.angle_alpha   90.00
_cell.angle_beta   90.00
_cell.angle_gamma   90.00
#
_symmetry.space_group_name_H-M   'P 1'
#
loop_
_entity.id
_entity.type
_entity.pdbx_description
1 polymer ?
#
loop_
_entity_poly.entity_id
_entity_poly.type
_entity_poly.pdbx_seq_one_letter_code
_entity_poly.pdbx_strand_id
1 'polypeptide(L)'
;MLPIPLGTADFLVHHIHAFTIHVTVLILLKGVLFARSSRLIPDKANLGFRFPCDGPGRGGTCKVSAWDHVFLGLFWMYNAISVVIFHFSWKMQSDVWGTVSDQGIVTHITGGNFAQSSITINGWLRDFLWAQASQVI
;
A
#
# COMPACT_ATOMS: atom_id res chain seq x y z
N MET A 1 -16.70 13.61 -17.53
CA MET A 1 -16.03 12.48 -16.87
C MET A 1 -16.53 11.21 -17.54
N LEU A 2 -15.64 10.38 -18.08
CA LEU A 2 -16.03 9.09 -18.69
C LEU A 2 -16.35 8.06 -17.59
N PRO A 3 -17.23 7.08 -17.85
CA PRO A 3 -17.44 5.96 -16.95
C PRO A 3 -16.14 5.20 -16.68
N ILE A 4 -15.93 4.74 -15.44
CA ILE A 4 -14.76 3.94 -15.06
C ILE A 4 -15.20 2.47 -15.00
N PRO A 5 -14.85 1.64 -15.99
CA PRO A 5 -15.20 0.22 -15.96
C PRO A 5 -14.40 -0.51 -14.90
N LEU A 6 -15.03 -1.46 -14.19
CA LEU A 6 -14.38 -2.31 -13.20
C LEU A 6 -14.35 -3.75 -13.70
N GLY A 7 -13.16 -4.35 -13.78
CA GLY A 7 -12.94 -5.74 -14.19
C GLY A 7 -12.08 -6.52 -13.21
N THR A 8 -11.52 -7.65 -13.67
CA THR A 8 -10.66 -8.53 -12.85
C THR A 8 -9.43 -7.80 -12.30
N ALA A 9 -8.79 -6.96 -13.11
CA ALA A 9 -7.68 -6.11 -12.69
C ALA A 9 -8.04 -5.23 -11.49
N ASP A 10 -9.19 -4.55 -11.56
CA ASP A 10 -9.71 -3.72 -10.49
C ASP A 10 -10.03 -4.55 -9.24
N PHE A 11 -10.62 -5.74 -9.41
CA PHE A 11 -10.91 -6.64 -8.29
C PHE A 11 -9.63 -7.03 -7.53
N LEU A 12 -8.56 -7.39 -8.25
CA LEU A 12 -7.27 -7.76 -7.64
C LEU A 12 -6.67 -6.61 -6.85
N VAL A 13 -6.58 -5.41 -7.43
CA VAL A 13 -5.94 -4.27 -6.76
C VAL A 13 -6.75 -3.79 -5.55
N HIS A 14 -8.09 -3.88 -5.58
CA HIS A 14 -8.92 -3.61 -4.39
C HIS A 14 -8.65 -4.60 -3.25
N HIS A 15 -8.39 -5.88 -3.54
CA HIS A 15 -7.98 -6.84 -2.51
C HIS A 15 -6.59 -6.54 -1.96
N ILE A 16 -5.67 -6.03 -2.80
CA ILE A 16 -4.36 -5.54 -2.33
C ILE A 16 -4.51 -4.32 -1.42
N HIS A 17 -5.41 -3.38 -1.73
CA HIS A 17 -5.72 -2.26 -0.83
C HIS A 17 -6.27 -2.76 0.51
N ALA A 18 -7.25 -3.67 0.48
CA ALA A 18 -7.81 -4.25 1.69
C ALA A 18 -6.71 -4.93 2.51
N PHE A 19 -5.88 -5.77 1.90
CA PHE A 19 -4.76 -6.45 2.55
C PHE A 19 -3.80 -5.46 3.22
N THR A 20 -3.29 -4.47 2.48
CA THR A 20 -2.31 -3.50 3.01
C THR A 20 -2.89 -2.63 4.14
N ILE A 21 -4.16 -2.25 4.05
CA ILE A 21 -4.86 -1.54 5.13
C ILE A 21 -5.01 -2.45 6.37
N HIS A 22 -5.45 -3.70 6.19
CA HIS A 22 -5.61 -4.64 7.32
C HIS A 22 -4.30 -4.92 8.02
N VAL A 23 -3.18 -5.05 7.29
CA VAL A 23 -1.86 -5.22 7.93
C VAL A 23 -1.44 -3.95 8.69
N THR A 24 -1.68 -2.76 8.13
CA THR A 24 -1.42 -1.49 8.83
C THR A 24 -2.22 -1.40 10.12
N VAL A 25 -3.53 -1.72 10.07
CA VAL A 25 -4.41 -1.76 11.24
C VAL A 25 -3.94 -2.80 12.26
N LEU A 26 -3.56 -4.01 11.81
CA LEU A 26 -3.06 -5.07 12.68
C LEU A 26 -1.85 -4.60 13.50
N ILE A 27 -0.89 -3.94 12.85
CA ILE A 27 0.33 -3.46 13.52
C ILE A 27 -0.02 -2.39 14.55
N LEU A 28 -0.82 -1.39 14.17
CA LEU A 28 -1.18 -0.28 15.05
C LEU A 28 -2.06 -0.76 16.22
N LEU A 29 -3.07 -1.58 15.94
CA LEU A 29 -3.97 -2.12 16.95
C LEU A 29 -3.21 -3.02 17.93
N LYS A 30 -2.28 -3.86 17.46
CA LYS A 30 -1.39 -4.63 18.33
C LYS A 30 -0.53 -3.71 19.21
N GLY A 31 0.01 -2.63 18.65
CA GLY A 31 0.77 -1.63 19.38
C GLY A 31 -0.03 -0.99 20.52
N VAL A 32 -1.31 -0.69 20.28
CA VAL A 32 -2.23 -0.12 21.27
C VAL A 32 -2.62 -1.15 22.34
N LEU A 33 -3.14 -2.31 21.94
CA LEU A 33 -3.68 -3.31 22.86
C LEU A 33 -2.60 -3.91 23.79
N PHE A 34 -1.35 -4.01 23.31
CA PHE A 34 -0.23 -4.57 24.08
C PHE A 34 0.77 -3.52 24.58
N ALA A 35 0.36 -2.25 24.66
CA ALA A 35 1.21 -1.16 25.16
C ALA A 35 1.48 -1.29 26.66
N ARG A 36 0.47 -1.67 27.46
CA ARG A 36 0.58 -1.71 28.92
C ARG A 36 1.20 -3.00 29.44
N SER A 37 0.93 -4.12 28.79
CA SER A 37 1.42 -5.44 29.19
C SER A 37 1.29 -6.43 28.03
N SER A 38 2.09 -7.49 28.07
CA SER A 38 1.91 -8.68 27.25
C SER A 38 2.25 -9.93 28.07
N ARG A 39 1.97 -11.12 27.53
CA ARG A 39 2.42 -12.37 28.17
C ARG A 39 3.96 -12.44 28.32
N LEU A 40 4.69 -11.77 27.44
CA LEU A 40 6.16 -11.76 27.45
C LEU A 40 6.75 -10.74 28.42
N ILE A 41 6.14 -9.55 28.51
CA ILE A 41 6.56 -8.43 29.36
C ILE A 41 5.33 -7.93 30.12
N PRO A 42 5.07 -8.48 31.33
CA PRO A 42 3.87 -8.16 32.11
C PRO A 42 3.80 -6.69 32.57
N ASP A 43 4.94 -6.06 32.79
CA ASP A 43 5.11 -4.72 33.38
C ASP A 43 5.52 -3.66 32.34
N LYS A 44 5.18 -3.88 31.06
CA LYS A 44 5.60 -3.01 29.94
C LYS A 44 5.24 -1.53 30.15
N ALA A 45 4.13 -1.24 30.83
CA ALA A 45 3.71 0.11 31.17
C ALA A 45 4.79 0.91 31.94
N ASN A 46 5.60 0.24 32.77
CA ASN A 46 6.66 0.87 33.56
C ASN A 46 7.86 1.30 32.69
N LEU A 47 8.07 0.63 31.55
CA LEU A 47 9.10 1.00 30.56
C LEU A 47 8.69 2.22 29.71
N GLY A 48 7.40 2.60 29.76
CA GLY A 48 6.85 3.75 29.05
C GLY A 48 6.47 3.48 27.60
N PHE A 49 6.12 4.54 26.87
CA PHE A 49 5.65 4.43 25.48
C PHE A 49 6.78 4.15 24.48
N ARG A 50 7.96 4.73 24.72
CA ARG A 50 9.11 4.70 23.80
C ARG A 50 10.35 4.19 24.54
N PHE A 51 10.73 2.95 24.23
CA PHE A 51 11.93 2.28 24.72
C PHE A 51 12.36 1.22 23.68
N PRO A 52 13.66 0.90 23.53
CA PRO A 52 14.15 0.06 22.44
C PRO A 52 13.84 -1.44 22.62
N CYS A 53 13.96 -1.94 23.85
CA CYS A 53 13.78 -3.34 24.23
C CYS A 53 13.75 -3.50 25.76
N ASP A 54 13.49 -4.72 26.22
CA ASP A 54 13.68 -5.19 27.60
C ASP A 54 14.82 -6.24 27.65
N GLY A 55 15.95 -5.90 27.00
CA GLY A 55 17.16 -6.72 26.94
C GLY A 55 17.11 -7.98 26.05
N PRO A 56 18.20 -8.76 25.99
CA PRO A 56 18.32 -9.98 25.18
C PRO A 56 17.65 -11.21 25.81
N GLY A 57 17.15 -11.10 27.04
CA GLY A 57 16.44 -12.18 27.71
C GLY A 57 15.16 -12.60 26.98
N ARG A 58 14.58 -13.73 27.39
CA ARG A 58 13.33 -14.30 26.81
C ARG A 58 13.40 -14.53 25.28
N GLY A 59 14.59 -14.78 24.74
CA GLY A 59 14.83 -14.97 23.30
C GLY A 59 15.02 -13.69 22.49
N GLY A 60 15.02 -12.52 23.14
CA GLY A 60 15.15 -11.20 22.53
C GLY A 60 13.84 -10.43 22.51
N THR A 61 13.85 -9.19 23.01
CA THR A 61 12.66 -8.34 23.19
C THR A 61 12.73 -7.03 22.38
N CYS A 62 13.45 -7.05 21.26
CA CYS A 62 13.55 -5.89 20.37
C CYS A 62 12.17 -5.47 19.85
N LYS A 63 11.95 -4.16 19.74
CA LYS A 63 10.77 -3.57 19.09
C LYS A 63 9.42 -3.94 19.71
N VAL A 64 9.39 -4.08 21.04
CA VAL A 64 8.17 -4.42 21.80
C VAL A 64 7.38 -3.19 22.26
N SER A 65 7.95 -1.99 22.18
CA SER A 65 7.28 -0.75 22.59
C SER A 65 6.16 -0.36 21.62
N ALA A 66 5.20 0.44 22.09
CA ALA A 66 4.15 0.96 21.22
C ALA A 66 4.72 1.93 20.18
N TRP A 67 5.80 2.66 20.52
CA TRP A 67 6.53 3.50 19.57
C TRP A 67 7.11 2.68 18.40
N ASP A 68 7.65 1.49 18.66
CA ASP A 68 8.16 0.62 17.58
C ASP A 68 7.04 0.08 16.68
N HIS A 69 5.82 -0.06 17.20
CA HIS A 69 4.66 -0.42 16.37
C HIS A 69 4.23 0.75 15.48
N VAL A 70 4.33 2.00 15.95
CA VAL A 70 4.16 3.19 15.09
C VAL A 70 5.23 3.20 14.00
N PHE A 71 6.50 2.97 14.37
CA PHE A 71 7.61 2.86 13.41
C PHE A 71 7.31 1.83 12.32
N LEU A 72 6.90 0.61 12.67
CA LEU A 72 6.53 -0.43 11.68
C LEU A 72 5.28 -0.05 10.87
N GLY A 73 4.31 0.59 11.53
CA GLY A 73 3.07 1.06 10.90
C GLY A 73 3.32 2.09 9.81
N LEU A 74 4.34 2.96 9.95
CA LEU A 74 4.71 3.94 8.93
C LEU A 74 5.14 3.28 7.62
N PHE A 75 5.91 2.18 7.65
CA PHE A 75 6.32 1.46 6.44
C PHE A 75 5.12 0.81 5.74
N TRP A 76 4.18 0.27 6.50
CA TRP A 76 2.98 -0.34 5.94
C TRP A 76 1.99 0.69 5.41
N MET A 77 1.88 1.84 6.07
CA MET A 77 1.14 2.99 5.56
C MET A 77 1.76 3.49 4.24
N TYR A 78 3.08 3.65 4.18
CA TYR A 78 3.79 3.99 2.93
C TYR A 78 3.47 3.00 1.81
N ASN A 79 3.55 1.71 2.09
CA ASN A 79 3.21 0.67 1.12
C ASN A 79 1.75 0.76 0.65
N ALA A 80 0.80 0.89 1.58
CA ALA A 80 -0.62 0.99 1.27
C ALA A 80 -0.94 2.21 0.38
N ILE A 81 -0.46 3.40 0.77
CA ILE A 81 -0.70 4.63 0.02
C ILE A 81 -0.02 4.56 -1.36
N SER A 82 1.20 4.04 -1.44
CA SER A 82 1.92 3.92 -2.73
C SER A 82 1.15 3.09 -3.75
N VAL A 83 0.59 1.95 -3.34
CA VAL A 83 -0.23 1.11 -4.23
C VAL A 83 -1.51 1.82 -4.66
N VAL A 84 -2.18 2.54 -3.75
CA VAL A 84 -3.40 3.30 -4.06
C VAL A 84 -3.13 4.39 -5.10
N ILE A 85 -2.05 5.16 -4.95
CA ILE A 85 -1.72 6.23 -5.91
C ILE A 85 -1.22 5.68 -7.25
N PHE A 86 -0.52 4.55 -7.26
CA PHE A 86 -0.15 3.86 -8.50
C PHE A 86 -1.36 3.31 -9.24
N HIS A 87 -2.29 2.69 -8.52
CA HIS A 87 -3.58 2.27 -9.07
C HIS A 87 -4.32 3.45 -9.69
N PHE A 88 -4.46 4.56 -8.97
CA PHE A 88 -5.11 5.76 -9.48
C PHE A 88 -4.42 6.28 -10.74
N SER A 89 -3.11 6.49 -10.70
CA SER A 89 -2.35 7.02 -11.84
C SER A 89 -2.52 6.17 -13.09
N TRP A 90 -2.36 4.85 -12.97
CA TRP A 90 -2.44 3.97 -14.12
C TRP A 90 -3.86 3.81 -14.64
N LYS A 91 -4.84 3.59 -13.75
CA LYS A 91 -6.25 3.43 -14.14
C LYS A 91 -6.77 4.66 -14.89
N MET A 92 -6.44 5.85 -14.40
CA MET A 92 -6.88 7.09 -15.02
C MET A 92 -6.22 7.29 -16.38
N GLN A 93 -4.92 7.07 -16.54
CA GLN A 93 -4.25 7.21 -17.84
C GLN A 93 -4.66 6.14 -18.86
N SER A 94 -5.02 4.94 -18.41
CA SER A 94 -5.33 3.82 -19.29
C SER A 94 -6.77 3.83 -19.78
N ASP A 95 -7.73 4.13 -18.90
CA ASP A 95 -9.15 3.88 -19.16
C ASP A 95 -10.03 5.15 -19.07
N VAL A 96 -9.48 6.32 -18.70
CA VAL A 96 -10.30 7.53 -18.45
C VAL A 96 -9.78 8.76 -19.19
N TRP A 97 -8.52 9.13 -18.97
CA TRP A 97 -7.90 10.30 -19.58
C TRP A 97 -7.43 9.97 -20.99
N GLY A 98 -7.55 10.96 -21.88
CA GLY A 98 -7.28 10.80 -23.30
C GLY A 98 -7.79 11.99 -24.10
N THR A 99 -7.63 11.92 -25.41
CA THR A 99 -8.19 12.88 -26.36
C THR A 99 -9.48 12.33 -26.99
N VAL A 100 -10.36 13.23 -27.41
CA VAL A 100 -11.62 12.89 -28.09
C VAL A 100 -11.55 13.46 -29.50
N SER A 101 -11.77 12.63 -30.52
CA SER A 101 -11.82 13.08 -31.92
C SER A 101 -13.15 13.75 -32.25
N ASP A 102 -13.23 14.44 -33.38
CA ASP A 102 -14.47 15.07 -33.88
C ASP A 102 -15.61 14.05 -34.13
N GLN A 103 -15.28 12.76 -34.24
CA GLN A 103 -16.22 11.65 -34.38
C GLN A 103 -16.64 11.06 -33.02
N GLY A 104 -16.16 11.61 -31.91
CA GLY A 104 -16.46 11.12 -30.55
C GLY A 104 -15.65 9.90 -30.13
N ILE A 105 -14.62 9.51 -30.89
CA ILE A 105 -13.76 8.37 -30.55
C ILE A 105 -12.73 8.83 -29.49
N VAL A 106 -12.65 8.10 -28.38
CA VAL A 106 -11.70 8.37 -27.30
C VAL A 106 -10.40 7.62 -27.55
N THR A 107 -9.27 8.32 -27.45
CA THR A 107 -7.93 7.71 -27.45
C THR A 107 -7.27 7.95 -26.10
N HIS A 108 -7.16 6.91 -25.28
CA HIS A 108 -6.57 7.00 -23.94
C HIS A 108 -5.05 7.16 -23.97
N ILE A 109 -4.49 7.78 -22.93
CA ILE A 109 -3.04 8.08 -22.84
C ILE A 109 -2.20 6.82 -22.99
N THR A 110 -2.59 5.72 -22.34
CA THR A 110 -1.88 4.41 -22.45
C THR A 110 -2.70 3.33 -23.16
N GLY A 111 -3.72 3.72 -23.91
CA GLY A 111 -4.45 2.83 -24.82
C GLY A 111 -5.15 1.62 -24.18
N GLY A 112 -5.70 1.74 -22.97
CA GLY A 112 -6.46 0.66 -22.33
C GLY A 112 -5.62 -0.56 -21.91
N ASN A 113 -4.30 -0.39 -21.73
CA ASN A 113 -3.40 -1.47 -21.34
C ASN A 113 -3.60 -2.01 -19.90
N PHE A 114 -4.39 -1.35 -19.04
CA PHE A 114 -4.52 -1.70 -17.62
C PHE A 114 -5.11 -3.09 -17.42
N ALA A 115 -6.14 -3.47 -18.18
CA ALA A 115 -6.88 -4.73 -17.97
C ALA A 115 -6.02 -5.99 -18.12
N GLN A 116 -5.01 -5.97 -19.01
CA GLN A 116 -4.15 -7.12 -19.29
C GLN A 116 -2.77 -7.02 -18.64
N SER A 117 -2.27 -5.82 -18.38
CA SER A 117 -0.94 -5.64 -17.79
C SER A 117 -0.97 -5.65 -16.26
N SER A 118 -1.96 -5.01 -15.63
CA SER A 118 -1.99 -4.84 -14.16
C SER A 118 -2.31 -6.12 -13.36
N ILE A 119 -2.63 -7.23 -14.03
CA ILE A 119 -2.84 -8.54 -13.42
C ILE A 119 -1.52 -9.28 -13.09
N THR A 120 -0.37 -8.74 -13.51
CA THR A 120 0.96 -9.32 -13.20
C THR A 120 1.90 -8.26 -12.64
N ILE A 121 2.79 -8.65 -11.72
CA ILE A 121 3.84 -7.75 -11.19
C ILE A 121 4.77 -7.27 -12.30
N ASN A 122 5.04 -8.12 -13.30
CA ASN A 122 5.86 -7.71 -14.45
C ASN A 122 5.19 -6.61 -15.29
N GLY A 123 3.86 -6.63 -15.42
CA GLY A 123 3.14 -5.55 -16.09
C GLY A 123 3.21 -4.22 -15.33
N TRP A 124 3.08 -4.25 -14.00
CA TRP A 124 3.34 -3.05 -13.17
C TRP A 124 4.76 -2.51 -13.33
N LEU A 125 5.76 -3.39 -13.44
CA LEU A 125 7.14 -2.99 -13.65
C LEU A 125 7.36 -2.40 -15.05
N ARG A 126 6.92 -3.09 -16.10
CA ARG A 126 7.21 -2.75 -17.49
C ARG A 126 6.34 -1.61 -18.03
N ASP A 127 5.02 -1.74 -17.90
CA ASP A 127 4.05 -0.89 -18.61
C ASP A 127 3.63 0.33 -17.79
N PHE A 128 3.90 0.31 -16.49
CA PHE A 128 3.66 1.45 -15.60
C PHE A 128 4.99 2.09 -15.17
N LEU A 129 5.76 1.44 -14.29
CA LEU A 129 6.95 2.05 -13.70
C LEU A 129 8.02 2.41 -14.74
N TRP A 130 8.40 1.46 -15.59
CA TRP A 130 9.45 1.69 -16.60
C TRP A 130 8.96 2.61 -17.72
N ALA A 131 7.80 2.31 -18.33
CA ALA A 131 7.29 3.10 -19.45
C ALA A 131 6.98 4.55 -19.08
N GLN A 132 6.36 4.80 -17.91
CA GLN A 132 5.99 6.16 -17.48
C GLN A 132 7.10 6.90 -16.74
N ALA A 133 8.23 6.23 -16.43
CA ALA A 133 9.43 6.92 -15.97
C ALA A 133 10.20 7.60 -17.13
N SER A 134 9.86 7.30 -18.39
CA SER A 134 10.57 7.85 -19.55
C SER A 134 10.55 9.38 -19.65
N GLN A 135 9.56 10.06 -19.05
CA GLN A 135 9.47 11.51 -19.04
C GLN A 135 10.30 12.19 -17.93
N VAL A 136 10.63 11.47 -16.85
CA VAL A 136 11.39 12.04 -15.72
C VAL A 136 12.89 11.84 -15.84
N ILE A 137 13.33 10.90 -16.69
CA ILE A 137 14.73 10.69 -17.06
C ILE A 137 15.10 11.51 -18.30
#